data_AF-A0A446ZKB4-F1
#
_entry.id   AF-A0A446ZKB4-F1
#
_cell.length_a   1.000
_cell.length_b   1.000
_cell.length_c   1.000
_cell.angle_alpha   90.00
_cell.angle_beta   90.00
_cell.angle_gamma   90.00
#
_symmetry.space_group_name_H-M   'P 1'
#
loop_
_entity.id
_entity.type
_entity.pdbx_description
1 polymer ?
#
loop_
_entity_poly.entity_id
_entity_poly.type
_entity_poly.pdbx_seq_one_letter_code
_entity_poly.pdbx_strand_id
1 'polypeptide(L)'
;MPEQCDFAIEQLKTLNFIEKQNTLRTHELCMLESLNNDEVAFQIVTSHSEFIFFLTFRDKLMVSPTLVNEYNQLKLQCSHLDPDQYRTIKSDFISHVLKSSSF
;
A
#
# COMPACT_ATOMS: atom_id res chain seq x y z
N MET A 1 -16.21 -9.05 -8.42
CA MET A 1 -16.35 -10.52 -8.32
C MET A 1 -14.96 -11.09 -8.08
N PRO A 2 -14.75 -11.98 -7.09
CA PRO A 2 -13.42 -12.54 -6.78
C PRO A 2 -12.70 -13.12 -8.00
N GLU A 3 -13.45 -13.77 -8.91
CA GLU A 3 -12.93 -14.33 -10.16
C GLU A 3 -12.22 -13.30 -11.07
N GLN A 4 -12.63 -12.03 -11.04
CA GLN A 4 -11.99 -10.98 -11.83
C GLN A 4 -10.64 -10.55 -11.23
N CYS A 5 -10.50 -10.61 -9.91
CA CYS A 5 -9.26 -10.27 -9.21
C CYS A 5 -8.18 -11.29 -9.54
N ASP A 6 -8.50 -12.57 -9.41
CA ASP A 6 -7.58 -13.66 -9.73
C ASP A 6 -7.25 -13.69 -11.22
N PHE A 7 -8.22 -13.44 -12.11
CA PHE A 7 -7.94 -13.30 -13.55
C PHE A 7 -6.94 -12.17 -13.84
N ALA A 8 -7.11 -11.00 -13.25
CA ALA A 8 -6.18 -9.88 -13.44
C ALA A 8 -4.76 -10.21 -12.93
N ILE A 9 -4.67 -10.90 -11.78
CA ILE A 9 -3.39 -11.36 -11.22
C ILE A 9 -2.69 -12.33 -12.18
N GLU A 10 -3.40 -13.31 -12.73
CA GLU A 10 -2.83 -14.27 -13.68
C GLU A 10 -2.35 -13.59 -14.97
N GLN A 11 -3.10 -12.60 -15.47
CA GLN A 11 -2.66 -11.80 -16.62
C GLN A 11 -1.37 -11.02 -16.32
N LEU A 12 -1.25 -10.41 -15.14
CA LEU A 12 -0.05 -9.69 -14.74
C LEU A 12 1.16 -10.61 -14.54
N LYS A 13 0.95 -11.86 -14.09
CA LYS A 13 2.02 -12.87 -14.01
C LYS A 13 2.63 -13.17 -15.38
N THR A 14 1.86 -13.08 -16.47
CA THR A 14 2.40 -13.21 -17.85
C THR A 14 3.33 -12.07 -18.25
N LEU A 15 3.31 -10.94 -17.52
CA LEU A 15 4.15 -9.75 -17.75
C LEU A 15 5.36 -9.69 -16.80
N ASN A 16 5.83 -10.85 -16.31
CA ASN A 16 6.95 -10.98 -15.36
C ASN A 16 6.70 -10.31 -13.99
N PHE A 17 5.46 -10.36 -13.50
CA PHE A 17 5.16 -10.06 -12.11
C PHE A 17 4.97 -11.34 -11.29
N ILE A 18 5.30 -11.28 -10.01
CA ILE A 18 5.07 -12.39 -9.06
C ILE A 18 4.39 -11.89 -7.79
N GLU A 19 3.65 -12.77 -7.11
CA GLU A 19 3.09 -12.47 -5.78
C GLU A 19 4.22 -12.17 -4.78
N LYS A 20 4.17 -10.96 -4.23
CA LYS A 20 5.17 -10.44 -3.30
C LYS A 20 5.05 -11.16 -1.96
N GLN A 21 6.12 -11.84 -1.57
CA GLN A 21 6.17 -12.56 -0.31
C GLN A 21 6.14 -11.61 0.90
N ASN A 22 5.78 -12.11 2.07
CA ASN A 22 5.70 -11.33 3.32
C ASN A 22 4.77 -10.09 3.23
N THR A 23 3.68 -10.24 2.49
CA THR A 23 2.57 -9.29 2.41
C THR A 23 1.24 -10.00 2.63
N LEU A 24 0.19 -9.24 2.97
CA LEU A 24 -1.14 -9.79 3.12
C LEU A 24 -1.71 -10.18 1.75
N ARG A 25 -2.15 -11.44 1.61
CA ARG A 25 -2.89 -11.95 0.45
C ARG A 25 -4.26 -12.45 0.92
N THR A 26 -5.32 -11.88 0.35
CA THR A 26 -6.71 -12.29 0.53
C THR A 26 -7.39 -12.36 -0.84
N HIS A 27 -8.62 -12.87 -0.93
CA HIS A 27 -9.40 -12.84 -2.18
C HIS A 27 -9.66 -11.42 -2.72
N GLU A 28 -9.49 -10.38 -1.89
CA GLU A 28 -9.70 -8.98 -2.26
C GLU A 28 -8.42 -8.16 -2.39
N LEU A 29 -7.26 -8.69 -1.99
CA LEU A 29 -5.97 -7.98 -1.96
C LEU A 29 -4.83 -8.92 -2.37
N CYS A 30 -4.02 -8.49 -3.34
CA CYS A 30 -2.76 -9.14 -3.69
C CYS A 30 -1.69 -8.11 -4.02
N MET A 31 -0.51 -8.23 -3.41
CA MET A 31 0.67 -7.47 -3.79
C MET A 31 1.47 -8.25 -4.82
N LEU A 32 1.85 -7.60 -5.92
CA LEU A 32 2.75 -8.13 -6.93
C LEU A 32 4.03 -7.29 -6.98
N GLU A 33 5.15 -7.93 -7.29
CA GLU A 33 6.42 -7.25 -7.58
C GLU A 33 6.98 -7.72 -8.92
N SER A 34 7.68 -6.82 -9.60
CA SER A 34 8.26 -7.07 -10.91
C SER A 34 9.54 -7.89 -10.81
N LEU A 35 9.73 -8.81 -11.77
CA LEU A 35 10.97 -9.56 -11.96
C LEU A 35 11.90 -8.91 -13.00
N ASN A 36 11.51 -7.77 -13.59
CA ASN A 36 12.27 -7.09 -14.65
C ASN A 36 13.43 -6.22 -14.12
N ASN A 37 13.83 -6.39 -12.85
CA ASN A 37 14.85 -5.59 -12.18
C ASN A 37 14.54 -4.08 -12.16
N ASP A 38 13.25 -3.73 -12.11
CA ASP A 38 12.75 -2.40 -11.82
C ASP A 38 12.11 -2.36 -10.41
N GLU A 39 12.02 -1.17 -9.81
CA GLU A 39 11.42 -0.98 -8.49
C GLU A 39 9.90 -0.77 -8.58
N VAL A 40 9.21 -1.64 -9.33
CA VAL A 40 7.77 -1.57 -9.54
C VAL A 40 7.04 -2.64 -8.74
N ALA A 41 6.00 -2.22 -8.02
CA ALA A 41 5.06 -3.10 -7.34
C ALA A 41 3.62 -2.70 -7.64
N PHE A 42 2.74 -3.68 -7.76
CA PHE A 42 1.31 -3.46 -7.90
C PHE A 42 0.57 -3.95 -6.67
N GLN A 43 -0.45 -3.19 -6.26
CA GLN A 43 -1.42 -3.61 -5.26
C GLN A 43 -2.75 -3.80 -5.98
N ILE A 44 -3.13 -5.07 -6.20
CA ILE A 44 -4.41 -5.42 -6.82
C ILE A 44 -5.45 -5.51 -5.71
N VAL A 45 -6.52 -4.72 -5.86
CA VAL A 45 -7.64 -4.68 -4.92
C VAL A 45 -8.96 -4.78 -5.66
N THR A 46 -9.92 -5.46 -5.05
CA THR A 46 -11.30 -5.43 -5.55
C THR A 46 -11.97 -4.11 -5.21
N SER A 47 -12.83 -3.61 -6.12
CA SER A 47 -13.66 -2.45 -5.85
C SER A 47 -14.56 -2.69 -4.63
N HIS A 48 -14.71 -1.68 -3.78
CA HIS A 48 -15.49 -1.71 -2.53
C HIS A 48 -14.91 -2.57 -1.39
N SER A 49 -13.72 -3.14 -1.54
CA SER A 49 -13.02 -3.80 -0.43
C SER A 49 -12.62 -2.80 0.65
N GLU A 50 -12.47 -3.27 1.90
CA GLU A 50 -11.86 -2.48 2.98
C GLU A 50 -10.44 -2.01 2.62
N PHE A 51 -9.74 -2.76 1.76
CA PHE A 51 -8.37 -2.47 1.35
C PHE A 51 -8.22 -1.27 0.41
N ILE A 52 -9.30 -0.55 0.07
CA ILE A 52 -9.22 0.71 -0.71
C ILE A 52 -8.90 1.93 0.16
N PHE A 53 -8.71 1.77 1.48
CA PHE A 53 -8.41 2.87 2.41
C PHE A 53 -7.17 3.69 2.02
N PHE A 54 -6.24 3.11 1.25
CA PHE A 54 -5.04 3.81 0.77
C PHE A 54 -5.39 4.99 -0.14
N LEU A 55 -6.54 4.94 -0.84
CA LEU A 55 -7.03 6.07 -1.64
C LEU A 55 -7.39 7.24 -0.72
N THR A 56 -8.14 6.99 0.35
CA THR A 56 -8.47 8.01 1.36
C THR A 56 -7.21 8.58 2.01
N PHE A 57 -6.22 7.73 2.34
CA PHE A 57 -4.95 8.19 2.88
C PHE A 57 -4.20 9.09 1.90
N ARG A 58 -4.08 8.67 0.63
CA ARG A 58 -3.47 9.48 -0.45
C ARG A 58 -4.17 10.82 -0.59
N ASP A 59 -5.49 10.83 -0.64
CA ASP A 59 -6.28 12.03 -0.87
C ASP A 59 -6.10 13.04 0.26
N LYS A 60 -6.03 12.56 1.51
CA LYS A 60 -5.69 13.40 2.68
C LYS A 60 -4.28 14.00 2.58
N LEU A 61 -3.29 13.24 2.11
CA LEU A 61 -1.94 13.78 1.87
C LEU A 61 -1.94 14.84 0.76
N MET A 62 -2.67 14.61 -0.33
CA MET A 62 -2.71 15.55 -1.46
C MET A 62 -3.24 16.94 -1.08
N VAL A 63 -4.17 17.02 -0.13
CA VAL A 63 -4.78 18.29 0.30
C VAL A 63 -4.09 18.94 1.50
N SER A 64 -3.07 18.29 2.09
CA SER A 64 -2.39 18.78 3.29
C SER A 64 -0.87 18.69 3.16
N PRO A 65 -0.20 19.79 2.78
CA PRO A 65 1.27 19.88 2.79
C PRO A 65 1.87 19.57 4.16
N THR A 66 1.17 19.90 5.24
CA THR A 66 1.58 19.57 6.61
C THR A 66 1.66 18.07 6.83
N LEU A 67 0.62 17.31 6.45
CA LEU A 67 0.62 15.84 6.58
C LEU A 67 1.71 15.19 5.71
N VAL A 68 1.97 15.74 4.52
CA VAL A 68 3.08 15.29 3.67
C VAL A 68 4.43 15.48 4.38
N ASN A 69 4.62 16.63 5.03
CA ASN A 69 5.85 16.94 5.74
C ASN A 69 6.03 16.01 6.95
N GLU A 70 4.99 15.81 7.76
CA GLU A 70 4.98 14.88 8.88
C GLU A 70 5.32 13.45 8.44
N TYR A 71 4.69 12.97 7.36
CA TYR A 71 4.96 11.63 6.85
C TYR A 71 6.39 11.50 6.31
N ASN A 72 6.94 12.55 5.68
CA ASN A 72 8.33 12.57 5.24
C ASN A 72 9.30 12.56 6.41
N GLN A 73 9.04 13.34 7.47
CA GLN A 73 9.87 13.31 8.67
C GLN A 73 9.84 11.96 9.36
N LEU A 74 8.68 11.31 9.44
CA LEU A 74 8.55 9.94 9.97
C LEU A 74 9.45 8.97 9.20
N LYS A 75 9.43 9.02 7.85
CA LYS A 75 10.30 8.17 7.00
C LYS A 75 11.78 8.41 7.27
N LEU A 76 12.19 9.68 7.40
CA LEU A 76 13.59 10.04 7.68
C LEU A 76 14.01 9.54 9.07
N GLN A 77 13.17 9.73 10.07
CA GLN A 77 13.44 9.27 11.44
C GLN A 77 13.56 7.75 11.52
N CYS A 78 12.82 7.01 10.70
CA CYS A 78 12.84 5.56 10.67
C CYS A 78 13.95 4.95 9.79
N SER A 79 14.84 5.75 9.19
CA SER A 79 15.83 5.24 8.20
C SER A 79 16.82 4.21 8.76
N HIS A 80 16.96 4.13 10.08
CA HIS A 80 17.85 3.23 10.80
C HIS A 80 17.15 1.99 11.34
N LEU A 81 15.82 1.92 11.22
CA LEU A 81 15.01 0.82 11.73
C LEU A 81 14.98 -0.34 10.74
N ASP A 82 14.74 -1.55 11.26
CA ASP A 82 14.44 -2.68 10.41
C ASP A 82 13.04 -2.53 9.75
N PRO A 83 12.76 -3.30 8.69
CA PRO A 83 11.51 -3.20 7.96
C PRO A 83 10.25 -3.43 8.81
N ASP A 84 10.28 -4.30 9.82
CA ASP A 84 9.10 -4.65 10.62
C ASP A 84 8.80 -3.58 11.67
N GLN A 85 9.84 -3.02 12.28
CA GLN A 85 9.73 -1.84 13.14
C GLN A 85 9.15 -0.65 12.38
N TYR A 86 9.70 -0.36 11.20
CA TYR A 86 9.20 0.73 10.36
C TYR A 86 7.76 0.48 9.90
N ARG A 87 7.38 -0.76 9.52
CA ARG A 87 6.00 -1.12 9.17
C ARG A 87 5.03 -0.82 10.30
N THR A 88 5.40 -1.11 11.55
CA THR A 88 4.56 -0.87 12.73
C THR A 88 4.30 0.63 12.91
N ILE A 89 5.36 1.44 12.96
CA ILE A 89 5.25 2.90 13.15
C ILE A 89 4.47 3.55 12.01
N LYS A 90 4.72 3.12 10.77
CA LYS A 90 3.99 3.60 9.59
C LYS A 90 2.50 3.25 9.67
N SER A 91 2.16 2.04 10.12
CA SER A 91 0.77 1.60 10.29
C SER A 91 0.01 2.47 11.29
N ASP A 92 0.65 2.83 12.42
CA ASP A 92 0.06 3.70 13.43
C ASP A 92 -0.20 5.10 12.89
N PHE A 93 0.77 5.68 12.18
CA PHE A 93 0.61 6.98 11.52
C PHE A 93 -0.53 6.99 10.50
N ILE A 94 -0.57 5.99 9.61
CA ILE A 94 -1.65 5.87 8.62
C ILE A 94 -3.01 5.76 9.32
N SER A 95 -3.09 4.95 10.37
CA SER A 95 -4.31 4.78 11.16
C SER A 95 -4.78 6.09 11.80
N HIS A 96 -3.85 6.90 12.31
CA HIS A 96 -4.17 8.22 12.86
C HIS A 96 -4.69 9.18 11.77
N VAL A 97 -4.01 9.24 10.62
CA VAL A 97 -4.44 10.07 9.49
C VAL A 97 -5.81 9.63 8.96
N LEU A 98 -6.11 8.34 8.92
CA LEU A 98 -7.41 7.85 8.48
C LEU A 98 -8.54 8.24 9.45
N LYS A 99 -8.27 8.22 10.76
CA LYS A 99 -9.24 8.60 11.82
C LYS A 99 -9.48 10.10 11.93
N SER A 100 -8.54 10.96 11.54
CA SER A 100 -8.74 12.41 11.61
C SER A 100 -9.91 12.82 10.71
N SER A 101 -10.78 13.70 11.19
CA SER A 101 -11.83 14.27 10.34
C SER A 101 -11.19 15.32 9.43
N SER A 102 -11.45 15.27 8.12
CA SER A 102 -11.16 16.40 7.24
C SER A 102 -12.15 17.51 7.59
N PHE A 103 -11.65 18.68 7.99
CA PHE A 103 -12.47 19.88 8.24
C PHE A 103 -12.98 20.48 6.93
#